data_AF-A0AAN2PDM0-F1
#
_entry.id   AF-A0AAN2PDM0-F1
#
_cell.length_a   1.000
_cell.length_b   1.000
_cell.length_c   1.000
_cell.angle_alpha   90.00
_cell.angle_beta   90.00
_cell.angle_gamma   90.00
#
_symmetry.space_group_name_H-M   'P 1'
#
loop_
_entity.id
_entity.type
_entity.pdbx_description
1 polymer ?
#
loop_
_entity_poly.entity_id
_entity_poly.type
_entity_poly.pdbx_seq_one_letter_code
_entity_poly.pdbx_strand_id
1 'polypeptide(L)' 'MLAKLAQEIANITSEVIGHDVLTTDKDGMVLGSSDKSRIGKVEEPLKR' A
#
# COMPACT_ATOMS: atom_id res chain seq x y z
N MET A 1 -11.32 9.53 3.55
CA MET A 1 -10.81 9.27 4.91
C MET A 1 -9.97 7.99 4.95
N LEU A 2 -10.51 6.83 4.55
CA LEU A 2 -9.80 5.54 4.59
C LEU A 2 -8.51 5.50 3.76
N ALA A 3 -8.52 6.02 2.53
CA ALA A 3 -7.30 6.05 1.69
C ALA A 3 -6.17 6.89 2.31
N LYS A 4 -6.51 7.99 3.00
CA LYS A 4 -5.50 8.82 3.69
C LYS A 4 -4.85 8.04 4.84
N LEU A 5 -5.66 7.32 5.63
CA LEU A 5 -5.17 6.47 6.71
C LEU A 5 -4.32 5.31 6.19
N ALA A 6 -4.75 4.65 5.11
CA ALA A 6 -3.99 3.57 4.48
C ALA A 6 -2.61 4.05 4.01
N GLN A 7 -2.53 5.27 3.45
CA GLN A 7 -1.27 5.87 3.06
C GLN A 7 -0.37 6.23 4.26
N GLU A 8 -0.94 6.76 5.34
CA GLU A 8 -0.20 7.05 6.57
C GLU A 8 0.39 5.79 7.20
N ILE A 9 -0.39 4.70 7.26
CA ILE A 9 0.08 3.38 7.72
C ILE A 9 1.24 2.90 6.84
N ALA A 10 1.09 2.92 5.51
CA ALA A 10 2.13 2.46 4.60
C ALA A 10 3.45 3.24 4.77
N ASN A 11 3.38 4.56 4.95
CA ASN A 11 4.55 5.40 5.18
C ASN A 11 5.24 5.06 6.51
N ILE A 12 4.49 5.11 7.62
CA ILE A 12 5.05 4.93 8.97
C ILE A 12 5.63 3.52 9.11
N THR A 13 4.91 2.49 8.65
CA THR A 13 5.41 1.12 8.73
C THR A 13 6.67 0.94 7.91
N SER A 14 6.72 1.46 6.68
CA SER A 14 7.91 1.36 5.83
C SER A 14 9.14 2.04 6.45
N GLU A 15 8.95 3.21 7.08
CA GLU A 15 10.00 3.90 7.84
C GLU A 15 10.53 3.06 9.02
N VAL A 16 9.64 2.36 9.74
CA VAL A 16 10.02 1.53 10.90
C VAL A 16 10.70 0.23 10.49
N ILE A 17 10.22 -0.46 9.45
CA ILE A 17 10.72 -1.79 9.08
C ILE A 17 11.81 -1.77 8.00
N GLY A 18 12.02 -0.64 7.33
CA GLY A 18 13.01 -0.51 6.25
C GLY A 18 12.68 -1.30 4.98
N HIS A 19 11.41 -1.66 4.77
CA HIS A 19 10.92 -2.41 3.62
C HIS A 19 9.72 -1.72 2.97
N ASP A 20 9.48 -2.06 1.70
CA ASP A 20 8.29 -1.60 0.99
C ASP A 20 7.02 -2.16 1.64
N VAL A 21 6.03 -1.28 1.85
CA VAL A 21 4.74 -1.63 2.44
C VAL A 21 3.66 -1.29 1.44
N LEU A 22 2.73 -2.23 1.25
CA LEU A 22 1.58 -2.11 0.36
C LEU A 22 0.30 -2.46 1.14
N THR A 23 -0.70 -1.59 1.06
CA THR A 23 -2.03 -1.80 1.65
C THR A 23 -3.05 -1.84 0.53
N THR A 24 -3.75 -2.96 0.38
CA THR A 24 -4.82 -3.14 -0.61
C THR A 24 -6.18 -3.32 0.06
N ASP A 25 -7.26 -3.09 -0.68
CA ASP A 25 -8.56 -3.64 -0.32
C ASP A 25 -8.67 -5.13 -0.72
N LYS A 26 -9.86 -5.70 -0.53
CA LYS A 26 -10.19 -7.10 -0.85
C LYS A 26 -10.11 -7.42 -2.35
N ASP A 27 -10.20 -6.41 -3.21
CA ASP A 27 -10.20 -6.56 -4.67
C ASP A 27 -8.80 -6.27 -5.26
N GLY A 28 -7.80 -6.04 -4.39
CA GLY A 28 -6.42 -5.78 -4.79
C GLY A 28 -6.15 -4.31 -5.16
N MET A 29 -7.10 -3.40 -4.96
CA MET A 29 -6.88 -1.98 -5.20
C MET A 29 -5.92 -1.42 -4.17
N VAL A 30 -4.84 -0.79 -4.61
CA VAL A 30 -3.85 -0.17 -3.73
C VAL A 30 -4.40 1.09 -3.11
N LEU A 31 -4.58 1.06 -1.79
CA LEU A 31 -5.07 2.18 -0.97
C LEU A 31 -3.93 2.97 -0.35
N GLY A 32 -2.77 2.34 -0.12
CA GLY A 32 -1.58 2.97 0.43
C GLY A 32 -0.32 2.21 0.05
N SER A 33 0.78 2.92 -0.19
CA SER A 33 2.06 2.31 -0.60
C SER A 33 3.24 3.21 -0.24
N SER A 34 4.36 2.62 0.17
CA SER A 34 5.65 3.34 0.29
C SER A 34 6.07 3.98 -1.05
N ASP A 35 5.73 3.34 -2.17
CA ASP A 35 5.77 3.92 -3.51
C ASP A 35 4.41 4.47 -3.91
N LYS A 36 4.27 5.79 -3.87
CA LYS A 36 3.03 6.50 -4.20
C LYS A 36 2.58 6.29 -5.65
N SER A 37 3.47 5.87 -6.55
CA SER A 37 3.13 5.58 -7.94
C SER A 37 2.18 4.38 -8.07
N ARG A 38 2.05 3.55 -7.02
CA ARG A 38 1.18 2.38 -6.98
C ARG A 38 -0.27 2.69 -6.54
N ILE A 39 -0.51 3.83 -5.88
CA ILE A 39 -1.85 4.17 -5.34
C ILE A 39 -2.87 4.24 -6.48
N GLY A 40 -4.02 3.59 -6.29
CA GLY A 40 -5.10 3.55 -7.28
C GLY A 40 -4.90 2.56 -8.42
N LYS A 41 -3.82 1.75 -8.39
CA LYS A 41 -3.62 0.62 -9.30
C LYS A 41 -4.10 -0.67 -8.63
N VAL A 42 -4.45 -1.65 -9.44
CA VAL A 42 -4.71 -3.01 -8.96
C VAL A 42 -3.36 -3.73 -8.86
N GLU A 43 -3.04 -4.23 -7.68
CA GLU A 43 -1.87 -5.08 -7.49
C GLU A 43 -2.19 -6.47 -8.06
N GLU A 44 -1.31 -6.99 -8.93
CA GLU A 44 -1.44 -8.37 -9.36
C GLU A 44 -1.09 -9.31 -8.20
N PRO A 45 -1.83 -10.42 -8.00
CA PRO A 45 -1.45 -11.41 -7.01
C PRO A 45 -0.02 -11.87 -7.28
N LEU A 46 0.84 -11.87 -6.24
CA LEU A 46 2.16 -12.47 -6.32
C LEU A 46 2.01 -13.90 -6.87
N LYS A 47 2.44 -14.11 -8.11
CA LYS A 47 2.48 -15.45 -8.72
C LYS A 47 3.48 -16.25 -7.90
N ARG A 48 2.98 -17.24 -7.15
CA ARG A 48 3.80 -18.20 -6.40
C ARG A 48 4.50 -19.16 -7.36
#